data_AF-G8S1S2-F1
#
_entry.id   AF-G8S1S2-F1
#
_cell.length_a   1.000
_cell.length_b   1.000
_cell.length_c   1.000
_cell.angle_alpha   90.00
_cell.angle_beta   90.00
_cell.angle_gamma   90.00
#
_symmetry.space_group_name_H-M   'P 1'
#
loop_
_entity.id
_entity.type
_entity.pdbx_description
1 polymer ?
#
loop_
_entity_poly.entity_id
_entity_poly.type
_entity_poly.pdbx_seq_one_letter_code
_entity_poly.pdbx_strand_id
1 'polypeptide(L)'
;MYRSSEIGKSRRWQIVAVTGVAVVLAGIGLGVASAAESTPTVNCPQVKVNVAIPAQAQNEVKSNLALLQTQIDEANKRIVDTKGQGGPNFIQNAILGPLKDKRFATISRIETAIGRNAPKPNLNAAGLSACTLNGAAAPAATTAAANQAPGSNLGILANNCDKSRLARHDGFQKGDRCVTTEFGEVGSAANNPSLLITQAPRVVNRNTAFTLKVSTRNLIRDRFLAAGQGGYYVESSVLQNGIVRGHFHTACRMLAGTNVAPAPDPVPAFFVATEDSKGGRTPDTVTIQVPGLPTAGTAQCASWAGDGSHRIPMMERANQTPAFDTVRIQVR
;
A
#
# COMPACT_ATOMS: atom_id res chain seq x y z
N MET A 1 47.83 33.26 44.45
CA MET A 1 47.82 32.16 45.46
C MET A 1 47.37 30.91 44.71
N TYR A 2 48.10 29.81 44.54
CA TYR A 2 49.40 29.38 45.05
C TYR A 2 49.97 28.32 44.07
N ARG A 3 51.25 28.51 43.71
CA ARG A 3 52.32 27.57 43.33
C ARG A 3 52.18 26.45 42.29
N SER A 4 53.10 26.59 41.33
CA SER A 4 53.85 25.62 40.53
C SER A 4 54.53 24.46 41.29
N SER A 5 54.80 23.39 40.54
CA SER A 5 55.93 22.45 40.71
C SER A 5 56.28 21.91 39.30
N GLU A 6 57.32 22.40 38.64
CA GLU A 6 58.74 21.99 38.69
C GLU A 6 59.10 20.68 37.95
N ILE A 7 59.98 20.84 36.94
CA ILE A 7 61.19 20.04 36.63
C ILE A 7 60.96 18.54 36.29
N GLY A 8 61.49 17.92 35.23
CA GLY A 8 62.56 18.20 34.28
C GLY A 8 63.08 16.85 33.72
N LYS A 9 63.20 16.76 32.40
CA LYS A 9 63.97 15.82 31.53
C LYS A 9 64.59 14.53 32.13
N SER A 10 64.39 13.40 31.42
CA SER A 10 65.50 12.69 30.74
C SER A 10 65.01 11.57 29.79
N ARG A 11 65.69 11.46 28.63
CA ARG A 11 65.54 10.47 27.55
C ARG A 11 66.25 9.16 27.90
N ARG A 12 65.81 8.05 27.29
CA ARG A 12 66.75 7.05 26.75
C ARG A 12 66.14 6.24 25.60
N TRP A 13 66.85 6.27 24.48
CA TRP A 13 66.67 5.49 23.25
C TRP A 13 67.30 4.09 23.41
N GLN A 14 66.82 3.07 22.69
CA GLN A 14 67.52 2.52 21.50
C GLN A 14 66.84 1.28 20.89
N ILE A 15 67.04 1.21 19.58
CA ILE A 15 66.60 0.26 18.55
C ILE A 15 67.45 -1.01 18.60
N VAL A 16 66.87 -2.18 18.28
CA VAL A 16 67.60 -3.28 17.62
C VAL A 16 66.71 -3.86 16.51
N ALA A 17 67.29 -3.90 15.31
CA ALA A 17 66.77 -4.57 14.12
C ALA A 17 67.42 -5.95 13.97
N VAL A 18 66.71 -6.92 13.41
CA VAL A 18 67.32 -8.09 12.73
C VAL A 18 66.49 -8.41 11.48
N THR A 19 67.17 -8.54 10.36
CA THR A 19 66.66 -8.83 9.00
C THR A 19 67.16 -10.19 8.48
N GLY A 20 66.30 -10.90 7.73
CA GLY A 20 66.65 -11.88 6.68
C GLY A 20 66.38 -13.36 7.02
N VAL A 21 65.93 -14.28 6.15
CA VAL A 21 65.57 -14.32 4.71
C VAL A 21 64.61 -15.53 4.47
N ALA A 22 63.72 -15.34 3.48
CA ALA A 22 62.81 -16.19 2.68
C ALA A 22 62.74 -17.74 2.76
N VAL A 23 61.50 -18.26 2.65
CA VAL A 23 61.12 -19.46 1.85
C VAL A 23 59.82 -19.18 1.08
N VAL A 24 59.83 -19.52 -0.21
CA VAL A 24 58.76 -19.35 -1.22
C VAL A 24 57.64 -20.39 -1.02
N LEU A 25 56.36 -19.95 -1.06
CA LEU A 25 55.22 -20.81 -1.42
C LEU A 25 54.30 -20.07 -2.38
N ALA A 26 53.88 -20.80 -3.41
CA ALA A 26 53.21 -20.33 -4.62
C ALA A 26 51.95 -19.49 -4.36
N GLY A 27 51.89 -18.31 -4.98
CA GLY A 27 50.67 -17.54 -5.12
C GLY A 27 49.74 -18.21 -6.14
N ILE A 28 48.84 -19.06 -5.66
CA ILE A 28 47.62 -19.40 -6.38
C ILE A 28 46.58 -18.38 -5.93
N GLY A 29 46.30 -17.41 -6.79
CA GLY A 29 45.09 -16.60 -6.66
C GLY A 29 43.90 -17.52 -6.82
N LEU A 30 43.35 -18.02 -5.70
CA LEU A 30 42.00 -18.57 -5.67
C LEU A 30 41.03 -17.40 -5.77
N GLY A 31 40.88 -16.88 -6.98
CA GLY A 31 39.62 -16.27 -7.36
C GLY A 31 38.57 -17.36 -7.24
N VAL A 32 37.74 -17.29 -6.19
CA VAL A 32 36.42 -17.91 -6.28
C VAL A 32 35.71 -17.17 -7.41
N ALA A 33 35.78 -17.71 -8.62
CA ALA A 33 34.78 -17.41 -9.62
C ALA A 33 33.49 -17.96 -9.03
N SER A 34 32.73 -17.12 -8.32
CA SER A 34 31.29 -17.34 -8.20
C SER A 34 30.82 -17.54 -9.63
N ALA A 35 30.38 -18.75 -9.95
CA ALA A 35 29.65 -19.00 -11.18
C ALA A 35 28.61 -17.89 -11.26
N ALA A 36 28.72 -17.02 -12.26
CA ALA A 36 27.74 -15.98 -12.47
C ALA A 36 26.42 -16.71 -12.72
N GLU A 37 25.57 -16.79 -11.69
CA GLU A 37 24.22 -17.29 -11.86
C GLU A 37 23.57 -16.40 -12.92
N SER A 38 23.34 -16.99 -14.09
CA SER A 38 22.65 -16.31 -15.18
C SER A 38 21.33 -15.81 -14.63
N THR A 39 21.06 -14.51 -14.82
CA THR A 39 19.81 -13.93 -14.32
C THR A 39 18.65 -14.62 -15.02
N PRO A 40 17.71 -15.23 -14.29
CA PRO A 40 16.58 -15.89 -14.93
C PRO A 40 15.80 -14.86 -15.73
N THR A 41 15.38 -15.25 -16.92
CA THR A 41 14.55 -14.42 -17.80
C THR A 41 13.16 -14.99 -17.89
N VAL A 42 12.18 -14.12 -18.07
CA VAL A 42 10.78 -14.48 -18.26
C VAL A 42 10.61 -15.21 -19.59
N ASN A 43 9.86 -16.31 -19.56
CA ASN A 43 9.43 -17.06 -20.73
C ASN A 43 7.90 -17.13 -20.76
N CYS A 44 7.30 -16.60 -21.82
CA CYS A 44 5.86 -16.53 -21.96
C CYS A 44 5.40 -17.25 -23.23
N PRO A 45 4.25 -17.94 -23.21
CA PRO A 45 3.62 -18.46 -24.41
C PRO A 45 3.44 -17.37 -25.47
N GLN A 46 3.76 -17.69 -26.72
CA GLN A 46 3.55 -16.76 -27.83
C GLN A 46 2.05 -16.66 -28.13
N VAL A 47 1.55 -15.43 -28.29
CA VAL A 47 0.15 -15.18 -28.68
C VAL A 47 0.07 -15.12 -30.19
N LYS A 48 -0.66 -16.07 -30.79
CA LYS A 48 -0.93 -16.12 -32.23
C LYS A 48 -2.41 -15.83 -32.48
N VAL A 49 -2.70 -14.87 -33.36
CA VAL A 49 -4.07 -14.51 -33.75
C VAL A 49 -4.38 -15.19 -35.09
N ASN A 50 -5.02 -16.35 -35.04
CA ASN A 50 -5.26 -17.19 -36.23
C ASN A 50 -6.65 -17.00 -36.86
N VAL A 51 -7.20 -15.79 -36.72
CA VAL A 51 -8.51 -15.43 -37.28
C VAL A 51 -8.36 -14.17 -38.13
N ALA A 52 -9.27 -13.96 -39.07
CA ALA A 52 -9.33 -12.72 -39.82
C ALA A 52 -9.55 -11.53 -38.86
N ILE A 53 -8.68 -10.53 -38.92
CA ILE A 53 -8.77 -9.32 -38.11
C ILE A 53 -9.50 -8.24 -38.94
N PRO A 54 -10.66 -7.73 -38.48
CA PRO A 54 -11.34 -6.62 -39.14
C PRO A 54 -10.41 -5.41 -39.30
N ALA A 55 -10.51 -4.68 -40.41
CA ALA A 55 -9.66 -3.53 -40.70
C ALA A 55 -9.65 -2.50 -39.55
N GLN A 56 -10.81 -2.29 -38.92
CA GLN A 56 -11.00 -1.37 -37.79
C GLN A 56 -10.24 -1.81 -36.52
N ALA A 57 -9.92 -3.09 -36.38
CA ALA A 57 -9.25 -3.66 -35.20
C ALA A 57 -7.73 -3.83 -35.38
N GLN A 58 -7.18 -3.70 -36.60
CA GLN A 58 -5.77 -4.00 -36.89
C GLN A 58 -4.79 -3.20 -36.02
N ASN A 59 -5.00 -1.89 -35.89
CA ASN A 59 -4.14 -1.04 -35.08
C ASN A 59 -4.23 -1.38 -33.58
N GLU A 60 -5.43 -1.63 -33.08
CA GLU A 60 -5.64 -2.01 -31.67
C GLU A 60 -5.00 -3.37 -31.37
N VAL A 61 -5.16 -4.37 -32.25
CA VAL A 61 -4.53 -5.68 -32.10
C VAL A 61 -3.01 -5.56 -32.13
N LYS A 62 -2.45 -4.81 -33.10
CA LYS A 62 -1.00 -4.57 -33.20
C LYS A 62 -0.44 -3.91 -31.93
N SER A 63 -1.09 -2.87 -31.42
CA SER A 63 -0.67 -2.19 -30.19
C SER A 63 -0.72 -3.12 -28.98
N ASN A 64 -1.75 -3.97 -28.85
CA ASN A 64 -1.83 -4.93 -27.75
C ASN A 64 -0.77 -6.05 -27.88
N LEU A 65 -0.43 -6.50 -29.10
CA LEU A 65 0.68 -7.44 -29.31
C LEU A 65 2.04 -6.84 -28.92
N ALA A 66 2.28 -5.56 -29.25
CA ALA A 66 3.48 -4.85 -28.81
C ALA A 66 3.51 -4.69 -27.28
N LEU A 67 2.37 -4.38 -26.65
CA LEU A 67 2.25 -4.26 -25.20
C LEU A 67 2.59 -5.57 -24.47
N LEU A 68 2.24 -6.72 -25.03
CA LEU A 68 2.63 -8.03 -24.46
C LEU A 68 4.15 -8.19 -24.38
N GLN A 69 4.90 -7.65 -25.34
CA GLN A 69 6.36 -7.66 -25.30
C GLN A 69 6.90 -6.69 -24.24
N THR A 70 6.36 -5.46 -24.18
CA THR A 70 6.74 -4.49 -23.13
C THR A 70 6.55 -5.06 -21.72
N GLN A 71 5.47 -5.81 -21.48
CA GLN A 71 5.22 -6.46 -20.19
C GLN A 71 6.30 -7.48 -19.83
N ILE A 72 6.84 -8.21 -20.81
CA ILE A 72 7.95 -9.15 -20.62
C ILE A 72 9.23 -8.38 -20.27
N ASP A 73 9.50 -7.29 -20.99
CA ASP A 73 10.70 -6.47 -20.77
C ASP A 73 10.69 -5.80 -19.38
N GLU A 74 9.55 -5.27 -18.95
CA GLU A 74 9.35 -4.73 -17.59
C GLU A 74 9.59 -5.79 -16.51
N ALA A 75 9.09 -7.00 -16.72
CA ALA A 75 9.27 -8.10 -15.78
C ALA A 75 10.74 -8.55 -15.71
N ASN A 76 11.42 -8.68 -16.85
CA ASN A 76 12.86 -8.97 -16.92
C ASN A 76 13.69 -7.88 -16.22
N LYS A 77 13.36 -6.61 -16.44
CA LYS A 77 14.01 -5.49 -15.75
C LYS A 77 13.83 -5.60 -14.24
N ARG A 78 12.62 -5.89 -13.76
CA ARG A 78 12.37 -6.07 -12.32
C ARG A 78 13.18 -7.22 -11.73
N ILE A 79 13.33 -8.35 -12.43
CA ILE A 79 14.15 -9.48 -11.97
C ILE A 79 15.61 -9.05 -11.78
N VAL A 80 16.15 -8.21 -12.67
CA VAL A 80 17.51 -7.68 -12.56
C VAL A 80 17.63 -6.70 -11.38
N ASP A 81 16.68 -5.77 -11.25
CA ASP A 81 16.73 -4.67 -10.28
C ASP A 81 16.49 -5.15 -8.83
N THR A 82 15.82 -6.29 -8.63
CA THR A 82 15.47 -6.82 -7.30
C THR A 82 16.34 -8.01 -6.87
N LYS A 83 17.51 -8.21 -7.48
CA LYS A 83 18.42 -9.29 -7.07
C LYS A 83 18.82 -9.15 -5.61
N GLY A 84 18.70 -10.25 -4.86
CA GLY A 84 18.98 -10.29 -3.42
C GLY A 84 17.91 -9.67 -2.52
N GLN A 85 16.77 -9.25 -3.08
CA GLN A 85 15.63 -8.73 -2.32
C GLN A 85 14.50 -9.77 -2.24
N GLY A 86 13.94 -9.92 -1.04
CA GLY A 86 12.79 -10.80 -0.79
C GLY A 86 13.16 -12.27 -0.56
N GLY A 87 12.18 -13.04 -0.07
CA GLY A 87 12.33 -14.47 0.17
C GLY A 87 12.23 -15.33 -1.11
N PRO A 88 12.34 -16.67 -1.00
CA PRO A 88 12.40 -17.60 -2.13
C PRO A 88 11.27 -17.48 -3.17
N ASN A 89 10.11 -16.99 -2.76
CA ASN A 89 8.91 -16.86 -3.60
C ASN A 89 8.70 -15.45 -4.19
N PHE A 90 9.66 -14.53 -4.02
CA PHE A 90 9.49 -13.13 -4.43
C PHE A 90 9.24 -13.00 -5.94
N ILE A 91 10.02 -13.67 -6.79
CA ILE A 91 9.84 -13.59 -8.24
C ILE A 91 8.46 -14.13 -8.64
N GLN A 92 8.00 -15.21 -8.01
CA GLN A 92 6.68 -15.77 -8.28
C GLN A 92 5.56 -14.80 -7.92
N ASN A 93 5.58 -14.29 -6.68
CA ASN A 93 4.46 -13.50 -6.14
C ASN A 93 4.46 -12.06 -6.65
N ALA A 94 5.65 -11.45 -6.73
CA ALA A 94 5.77 -10.03 -7.03
C ALA A 94 6.00 -9.75 -8.52
N ILE A 95 6.44 -10.72 -9.33
CA ILE A 95 6.79 -10.51 -10.74
C ILE A 95 5.91 -11.37 -11.66
N LEU A 96 5.95 -12.71 -11.54
CA LEU A 96 5.24 -13.60 -12.45
C LEU A 96 3.72 -13.58 -12.25
N GLY A 97 3.24 -13.48 -11.01
CA GLY A 97 1.81 -13.29 -10.71
C GLY A 97 1.24 -12.05 -11.41
N PRO A 98 1.76 -10.85 -11.14
CA PRO A 98 1.31 -9.63 -11.81
C PRO A 98 1.50 -9.65 -13.35
N LEU A 99 2.55 -10.29 -13.85
CA LEU A 99 2.76 -10.45 -15.30
C LEU A 99 1.67 -11.30 -15.94
N LYS A 100 1.28 -12.41 -15.29
CA LYS A 100 0.18 -13.27 -15.75
C LYS A 100 -1.11 -12.47 -15.88
N ASP A 101 -1.46 -11.67 -14.87
CA ASP A 101 -2.70 -10.88 -14.88
C ASP A 101 -2.68 -9.80 -15.98
N LYS A 102 -1.56 -9.10 -16.14
CA LYS A 102 -1.36 -8.11 -17.22
C LYS A 102 -1.52 -8.73 -18.61
N ARG A 103 -0.93 -9.91 -18.83
CA ARG A 103 -1.01 -10.63 -20.11
C ARG A 103 -2.41 -11.15 -20.38
N PHE A 104 -3.06 -11.75 -19.38
CA PHE A 104 -4.44 -12.21 -19.49
C PHE A 104 -5.38 -11.08 -19.96
N ALA A 105 -5.29 -9.93 -19.30
CA ALA A 105 -6.08 -8.75 -19.66
C ALA A 105 -5.78 -8.23 -21.07
N THR A 106 -4.53 -8.31 -21.52
CA THR A 106 -4.12 -7.84 -22.85
C THR A 106 -4.58 -8.79 -23.96
N ILE A 107 -4.52 -10.11 -23.75
CA ILE A 107 -5.04 -11.11 -24.69
C ILE A 107 -6.56 -11.01 -24.79
N SER A 108 -7.25 -10.84 -23.65
CA SER A 108 -8.71 -10.62 -23.62
C SER A 108 -9.13 -9.34 -24.35
N ARG A 109 -8.28 -8.30 -24.34
CA ARG A 109 -8.47 -7.08 -25.14
C ARG A 109 -8.34 -7.35 -26.65
N ILE A 110 -7.39 -8.18 -27.08
CA ILE A 110 -7.25 -8.60 -28.49
C ILE A 110 -8.52 -9.32 -28.95
N GLU A 111 -8.99 -10.31 -28.17
CA GLU A 111 -10.22 -11.04 -28.48
C GLU A 111 -11.42 -10.10 -28.60
N THR A 112 -11.54 -9.15 -27.67
CA THR A 112 -12.64 -8.19 -27.65
C THR A 112 -12.57 -7.21 -28.82
N ALA A 113 -11.38 -6.72 -29.18
CA ALA A 113 -11.18 -5.81 -30.31
C ALA A 113 -11.65 -6.44 -31.63
N ILE A 114 -11.34 -7.72 -31.84
CA ILE A 114 -11.82 -8.51 -32.98
C ILE A 114 -13.34 -8.73 -32.87
N GLY A 115 -13.81 -9.10 -31.67
CA GLY A 115 -15.21 -9.41 -31.38
C GLY A 115 -16.23 -8.28 -31.58
N ARG A 116 -15.78 -7.03 -31.72
CA ARG A 116 -16.67 -5.89 -32.02
C ARG A 116 -17.19 -5.90 -33.45
N ASN A 117 -16.47 -6.52 -34.39
CA ASN A 117 -16.78 -6.47 -35.83
C ASN A 117 -16.67 -7.83 -36.53
N ALA A 118 -16.44 -8.90 -35.77
CA ALA A 118 -16.35 -10.29 -36.23
C ALA A 118 -16.74 -11.24 -35.07
N PRO A 119 -16.99 -12.53 -35.33
CA PRO A 119 -17.12 -13.51 -34.26
C PRO A 119 -15.92 -13.44 -33.30
N LYS A 120 -16.19 -13.32 -32.00
CA LYS A 120 -15.15 -13.19 -30.98
C LYS A 120 -14.28 -14.45 -30.96
N PRO A 121 -12.97 -14.36 -31.24
CA PRO A 121 -12.09 -15.51 -31.13
C PRO A 121 -11.87 -15.88 -29.66
N ASN A 122 -11.64 -17.16 -29.41
CA ASN A 122 -11.09 -17.63 -28.15
C ASN A 122 -9.61 -17.95 -28.37
N LEU A 123 -8.73 -17.05 -27.94
CA LEU A 123 -7.28 -17.22 -28.03
C LEU A 123 -6.74 -18.07 -26.88
N ASN A 124 -7.57 -18.53 -25.95
CA ASN A 124 -7.17 -19.16 -24.70
C ASN A 124 -6.31 -18.23 -23.83
N ALA A 125 -6.84 -17.04 -23.51
CA ALA A 125 -6.18 -16.07 -22.63
C ALA A 125 -5.70 -16.69 -21.31
N ALA A 126 -6.50 -17.59 -20.72
CA ALA A 126 -6.13 -18.30 -19.50
C ALA A 126 -4.84 -19.11 -19.66
N GLY A 127 -4.74 -19.93 -20.71
CA GLY A 127 -3.56 -20.75 -20.99
C GLY A 127 -2.34 -19.97 -21.48
N LEU A 128 -2.53 -18.83 -22.16
CA LEU A 128 -1.43 -18.02 -22.74
C LEU A 128 -0.88 -16.94 -21.79
N SER A 129 -1.55 -16.70 -20.67
CA SER A 129 -1.20 -15.64 -19.73
C SER A 129 -0.03 -15.99 -18.82
N ALA A 130 0.06 -17.25 -18.39
CA ALA A 130 1.08 -17.70 -17.45
C ALA A 130 2.46 -17.71 -18.10
N CYS A 131 3.43 -17.10 -17.43
CA CYS A 131 4.83 -17.13 -17.82
C CYS A 131 5.65 -17.87 -16.77
N THR A 132 6.73 -18.48 -17.21
CA THR A 132 7.72 -19.15 -16.37
C THR A 132 9.04 -18.40 -16.39
N LEU A 133 10.03 -18.88 -15.65
CA LEU A 133 11.41 -18.45 -15.82
C LEU A 133 12.15 -19.49 -16.67
N ASN A 134 13.00 -19.01 -17.57
CA ASN A 134 14.02 -19.84 -18.17
C ASN A 134 14.95 -20.33 -17.04
N GLY A 135 14.91 -21.63 -16.76
CA GLY A 135 15.75 -22.29 -15.73
C GLY A 135 15.07 -22.75 -14.44
N ALA A 136 13.74 -22.62 -14.28
CA ALA A 136 13.03 -23.09 -13.07
C ALA A 136 11.91 -24.10 -13.38
N ALA A 137 11.85 -25.20 -12.61
CA ALA A 137 10.76 -26.18 -12.68
C ALA A 137 9.44 -25.57 -12.14
N ALA A 138 8.35 -25.79 -12.87
CA ALA A 138 7.04 -25.18 -12.60
C ALA A 138 6.28 -25.90 -11.47
N PRO A 139 5.52 -25.17 -10.62
CA PRO A 139 4.42 -25.77 -9.87
C PRO A 139 3.04 -25.15 -10.11
N ALA A 140 2.07 -26.07 -10.00
CA ALA A 140 0.60 -26.04 -9.90
C ALA A 140 -0.21 -24.75 -10.08
N ALA A 141 -1.19 -24.84 -10.98
CA ALA A 141 -2.23 -23.86 -11.24
C ALA A 141 -3.27 -23.80 -10.11
N THR A 142 -3.47 -22.62 -9.54
CA THR A 142 -4.70 -22.26 -8.81
C THR A 142 -5.60 -21.42 -9.71
N THR A 143 -6.83 -21.90 -9.89
CA THR A 143 -7.91 -21.23 -10.62
C THR A 143 -8.61 -20.22 -9.71
N ALA A 144 -8.69 -18.95 -10.13
CA ALA A 144 -9.60 -17.96 -9.55
C ALA A 144 -10.38 -17.26 -10.68
N ALA A 145 -11.68 -17.11 -10.46
CA ALA A 145 -12.71 -16.78 -11.43
C ALA A 145 -12.67 -15.31 -11.92
N ALA A 146 -13.15 -15.11 -13.15
CA ALA A 146 -13.38 -13.80 -13.74
C ALA A 146 -14.67 -13.17 -13.19
N ASN A 147 -14.61 -11.93 -12.69
CA ASN A 147 -15.80 -11.14 -12.39
C ASN A 147 -15.95 -10.00 -13.40
N GLN A 148 -16.93 -10.13 -14.29
CA GLN A 148 -17.60 -8.95 -14.84
C GLN A 148 -18.38 -8.30 -13.69
N ALA A 149 -18.16 -7.02 -13.41
CA ALA A 149 -18.93 -6.31 -12.40
C ALA A 149 -20.35 -6.05 -12.95
N PRO A 150 -21.43 -6.48 -12.26
CA PRO A 150 -22.79 -6.11 -12.61
C PRO A 150 -23.13 -4.73 -12.03
N GLY A 151 -23.75 -3.83 -12.81
CA GLY A 151 -24.51 -2.69 -12.26
C GLY A 151 -24.42 -1.35 -12.99
N SER A 152 -25.60 -0.86 -13.40
CA SER A 152 -25.92 0.45 -13.99
C SER A 152 -25.24 0.76 -15.33
N ASN A 153 -25.91 1.47 -16.25
CA ASN A 153 -25.36 1.91 -17.53
C ASN A 153 -24.17 2.91 -17.41
N LEU A 154 -23.48 2.91 -16.27
CA LEU A 154 -22.26 3.65 -15.99
C LEU A 154 -21.09 2.67 -16.10
N GLY A 155 -20.30 2.78 -17.16
CA GLY A 155 -19.10 1.96 -17.32
C GLY A 155 -18.07 2.23 -16.22
N ILE A 156 -17.23 1.24 -15.93
CA ILE A 156 -16.11 1.39 -14.98
C ILE A 156 -15.10 2.39 -15.56
N LEU A 157 -14.89 3.53 -14.88
CA LEU A 157 -13.92 4.55 -15.31
C LEU A 157 -12.47 4.10 -15.09
N ALA A 158 -12.19 3.50 -13.94
CA ALA A 158 -10.91 2.88 -13.59
C ALA A 158 -11.10 1.92 -12.41
N ASN A 159 -10.31 0.85 -12.38
CA ASN A 159 -10.18 -0.07 -11.23
C ASN A 159 -8.71 -0.20 -10.75
N ASN A 160 -7.81 0.56 -11.38
CA ASN A 160 -6.40 0.66 -11.04
C ASN A 160 -5.84 1.99 -11.57
N CYS A 161 -4.53 2.21 -11.38
CA CYS A 161 -3.84 3.43 -11.75
C CYS A 161 -3.26 3.46 -13.17
N ASP A 162 -3.52 2.46 -14.02
CA ASP A 162 -2.80 2.28 -15.28
C ASP A 162 -3.11 3.38 -16.31
N LYS A 163 -4.28 4.01 -16.19
CA LYS A 163 -4.70 5.13 -17.04
C LYS A 163 -4.55 6.50 -16.35
N SER A 164 -4.04 6.55 -15.11
CA SER A 164 -3.86 7.79 -14.38
C SER A 164 -2.64 8.56 -14.88
N ARG A 165 -2.75 9.89 -14.92
CA ARG A 165 -1.62 10.80 -15.21
C ARG A 165 -0.91 11.27 -13.93
N LEU A 166 -1.43 10.91 -12.75
CA LEU A 166 -0.81 11.27 -11.47
C LEU A 166 0.38 10.36 -11.18
N ALA A 167 1.38 10.88 -10.46
CA ALA A 167 2.48 10.08 -9.95
C ALA A 167 1.96 8.97 -9.02
N ARG A 168 2.61 7.80 -9.02
CA ARG A 168 2.27 6.72 -8.08
C ARG A 168 2.61 7.14 -6.64
N HIS A 169 1.83 6.66 -5.67
CA HIS A 169 2.14 6.85 -4.26
C HIS A 169 3.48 6.21 -3.87
N ASP A 170 4.13 6.77 -2.87
CA ASP A 170 5.38 6.28 -2.26
C ASP A 170 5.18 5.86 -0.80
N GLY A 171 3.90 5.76 -0.37
CA GLY A 171 3.54 5.42 1.00
C GLY A 171 3.44 6.61 1.97
N PHE A 172 3.92 7.79 1.60
CA PHE A 172 3.82 8.99 2.42
C PHE A 172 2.55 9.79 2.12
N GLN A 173 2.10 10.65 3.04
CA GLN A 173 0.91 11.51 2.93
C GLN A 173 1.07 12.64 1.89
N LYS A 174 1.19 12.26 0.61
CA LYS A 174 1.32 13.18 -0.52
C LYS A 174 0.04 13.17 -1.35
N GLY A 175 -0.58 14.33 -1.50
CA GLY A 175 -1.71 14.55 -2.41
C GLY A 175 -1.31 14.40 -3.88
N ASP A 176 -2.32 14.37 -4.76
CA ASP A 176 -2.14 14.23 -6.21
C ASP A 176 -1.30 13.01 -6.59
N ARG A 177 -1.63 11.87 -5.97
CA ARG A 177 -1.02 10.57 -6.23
C ARG A 177 -2.07 9.56 -6.68
N CYS A 178 -1.65 8.65 -7.55
CA CYS A 178 -2.43 7.46 -7.82
C CYS A 178 -2.04 6.36 -6.84
N VAL A 179 -3.01 5.88 -6.07
CA VAL A 179 -2.84 4.82 -5.07
C VAL A 179 -3.25 3.49 -5.68
N THR A 180 -2.30 2.56 -5.85
CA THR A 180 -2.59 1.21 -6.37
C THR A 180 -2.88 0.19 -5.30
N THR A 181 -2.73 0.56 -4.04
CA THR A 181 -3.06 -0.29 -2.92
C THR A 181 -4.53 -0.70 -3.00
N GLU A 182 -4.75 -2.00 -3.06
CA GLU A 182 -6.07 -2.58 -3.21
C GLU A 182 -6.97 -2.17 -2.03
N PHE A 183 -8.28 -2.24 -2.22
CA PHE A 183 -9.21 -2.02 -1.10
C PHE A 183 -9.04 -3.07 -0.01
N GLY A 184 -8.62 -4.29 -0.38
CA GLY A 184 -8.42 -5.39 0.55
C GLY A 184 -9.73 -6.15 0.83
N GLU A 185 -9.76 -6.81 1.97
CA GLU A 185 -10.86 -7.68 2.39
C GLU A 185 -12.06 -6.87 2.88
N VAL A 186 -13.27 -7.34 2.57
CA VAL A 186 -14.53 -6.69 2.99
C VAL A 186 -15.26 -7.60 3.98
N GLY A 187 -15.58 -7.04 5.15
CA GLY A 187 -16.37 -7.73 6.17
C GLY A 187 -17.82 -7.93 5.72
N SER A 188 -18.45 -9.00 6.20
CA SER A 188 -19.90 -9.13 6.05
C SER A 188 -20.61 -8.01 6.83
N ALA A 189 -21.84 -7.70 6.44
CA ALA A 189 -22.61 -6.60 6.99
C ALA A 189 -22.76 -6.65 8.52
N ALA A 190 -22.88 -7.86 9.09
CA ALA A 190 -22.97 -8.08 10.53
C ALA A 190 -21.63 -7.88 11.25
N ASN A 191 -20.52 -8.00 10.51
CA ASN A 191 -19.15 -7.88 11.01
C ASN A 191 -18.49 -6.54 10.65
N ASN A 192 -19.18 -5.65 9.92
CA ASN A 192 -18.64 -4.33 9.63
C ASN A 192 -18.55 -3.49 10.91
N PRO A 193 -17.54 -2.61 10.99
CA PRO A 193 -17.35 -1.77 12.15
C PRO A 193 -18.45 -0.74 12.27
N SER A 194 -18.74 -0.34 13.50
CA SER A 194 -19.57 0.83 13.82
C SER A 194 -18.88 1.67 14.90
N LEU A 195 -19.13 2.96 14.89
CA LEU A 195 -18.53 3.91 15.83
C LEU A 195 -19.58 4.93 16.29
N LEU A 196 -19.52 5.32 17.57
CA LEU A 196 -20.41 6.33 18.15
C LEU A 196 -19.67 7.19 19.18
N ILE A 197 -19.83 8.51 19.14
CA ILE A 197 -19.41 9.43 20.21
C ILE A 197 -20.52 9.41 21.28
N THR A 198 -20.30 8.65 22.35
CA THR A 198 -21.31 8.43 23.40
C THR A 198 -21.36 9.55 24.44
N GLN A 199 -20.31 10.36 24.55
CA GLN A 199 -20.27 11.50 25.45
C GLN A 199 -19.41 12.63 24.85
N ALA A 200 -19.95 13.85 24.85
CA ALA A 200 -19.24 15.07 24.49
C ALA A 200 -19.83 16.28 25.24
N PRO A 201 -19.01 17.28 25.62
CA PRO A 201 -19.54 18.52 26.15
C PRO A 201 -20.25 19.30 25.04
N ARG A 202 -21.34 20.01 25.39
CA ARG A 202 -21.97 20.96 24.46
C ARG A 202 -21.19 22.26 24.35
N VAL A 203 -20.44 22.60 25.40
CA VAL A 203 -19.73 23.86 25.53
C VAL A 203 -18.43 23.65 26.29
N VAL A 204 -17.36 24.30 25.85
CA VAL A 204 -16.08 24.39 26.55
C VAL A 204 -15.55 25.83 26.50
N ASN A 205 -14.69 26.20 27.44
CA ASN A 205 -13.92 27.43 27.34
C ASN A 205 -12.70 27.22 26.43
N ARG A 206 -12.21 28.29 25.79
CA ARG A 206 -10.95 28.25 25.03
C ARG A 206 -9.81 27.67 25.87
N ASN A 207 -8.95 26.89 25.21
CA ASN A 207 -7.77 26.27 25.82
C ASN A 207 -8.04 25.48 27.11
N THR A 208 -9.27 25.01 27.31
CA THR A 208 -9.65 24.19 28.46
C THR A 208 -9.81 22.75 28.02
N ALA A 209 -9.15 21.84 28.74
CA ALA A 209 -9.21 20.42 28.42
C ALA A 209 -10.63 19.86 28.59
N PHE A 210 -10.99 18.91 27.73
CA PHE A 210 -12.25 18.18 27.82
C PHE A 210 -12.09 16.77 27.26
N THR A 211 -13.11 15.94 27.48
CA THR A 211 -13.12 14.56 27.01
C THR A 211 -14.22 14.28 26.01
N LEU A 212 -13.94 13.35 25.10
CA LEU A 212 -14.94 12.65 24.30
C LEU A 212 -14.90 11.17 24.70
N LYS A 213 -16.06 10.52 24.78
CA LYS A 213 -16.11 9.04 24.84
C LYS A 213 -16.53 8.51 23.48
N VAL A 214 -15.71 7.63 22.93
CA VAL A 214 -15.92 7.02 21.62
C VAL A 214 -16.07 5.53 21.81
N SER A 215 -17.21 4.99 21.39
CA SER A 215 -17.46 3.56 21.38
C SER A 215 -17.23 2.97 20.00
N THR A 216 -16.53 1.83 19.94
CA THR A 216 -16.33 1.08 18.70
C THR A 216 -16.84 -0.35 18.84
N ARG A 217 -17.32 -0.93 17.75
CA ARG A 217 -17.75 -2.34 17.65
C ARG A 217 -17.19 -2.94 16.36
N ASN A 218 -16.82 -4.22 16.37
CA ASN A 218 -16.28 -4.96 15.24
C ASN A 218 -15.00 -4.33 14.63
N LEU A 219 -14.14 -3.79 15.50
CA LEU A 219 -12.89 -3.16 15.09
C LEU A 219 -11.77 -3.63 16.03
N ILE A 220 -10.74 -4.26 15.48
CA ILE A 220 -9.50 -4.58 16.18
C ILE A 220 -8.54 -3.43 15.92
N ARG A 221 -8.09 -2.75 16.97
CA ARG A 221 -7.32 -1.50 16.88
C ARG A 221 -5.82 -1.74 17.01
N ASP A 222 -5.26 -2.53 16.10
CA ASP A 222 -3.88 -3.00 16.13
C ASP A 222 -3.10 -2.76 14.83
N ARG A 223 -3.69 -2.01 13.87
CA ARG A 223 -3.07 -1.69 12.58
C ARG A 223 -3.06 -0.20 12.34
N PHE A 224 -1.91 0.41 12.59
CA PHE A 224 -1.60 1.78 12.19
C PHE A 224 -0.14 1.86 11.74
N LEU A 225 0.10 1.80 10.43
CA LEU A 225 1.46 1.97 9.91
C LEU A 225 1.78 3.46 9.90
N ALA A 226 2.78 3.85 10.70
CA ALA A 226 3.14 5.24 10.90
C ALA A 226 3.33 5.98 9.56
N ALA A 227 2.50 6.99 9.34
CA ALA A 227 2.49 7.76 8.10
C ALA A 227 3.84 8.45 7.81
N GLY A 228 4.51 8.94 8.86
CA GLY A 228 5.85 9.53 8.77
C GLY A 228 6.96 8.56 8.37
N GLN A 229 6.68 7.24 8.37
CA GLN A 229 7.60 6.18 7.94
C GLN A 229 7.17 5.56 6.59
N GLY A 230 6.30 6.25 5.84
CA GLY A 230 5.82 5.75 4.54
C GLY A 230 4.73 4.68 4.66
N GLY A 231 4.09 4.54 5.82
CA GLY A 231 3.04 3.54 6.07
C GLY A 231 1.66 3.90 5.54
N TYR A 232 1.44 5.13 5.07
CA TYR A 232 0.11 5.69 4.92
C TYR A 232 -0.70 5.06 3.78
N TYR A 233 -0.05 4.81 2.63
CA TYR A 233 -0.71 4.28 1.44
C TYR A 233 -0.30 2.84 1.09
N VAL A 234 0.35 2.09 1.97
CA VAL A 234 1.01 0.81 1.58
C VAL A 234 0.26 -0.46 1.95
N GLU A 235 -0.72 -0.38 2.86
CA GLU A 235 -1.48 -1.54 3.34
C GLU A 235 -2.92 -1.52 2.81
N SER A 236 -3.47 -2.68 2.47
CA SER A 236 -4.88 -2.88 2.13
C SER A 236 -5.69 -3.25 3.39
N SER A 237 -7.02 -3.20 3.33
CA SER A 237 -7.84 -3.70 4.44
C SER A 237 -7.65 -5.21 4.65
N VAL A 238 -7.57 -5.64 5.90
CA VAL A 238 -7.48 -7.05 6.29
C VAL A 238 -8.42 -7.35 7.45
N LEU A 239 -8.97 -8.56 7.45
CA LEU A 239 -9.84 -9.06 8.50
C LEU A 239 -9.07 -10.03 9.41
N GLN A 240 -9.51 -10.09 10.66
CA GLN A 240 -9.18 -11.19 11.56
C GLN A 240 -10.46 -11.69 12.19
N ASN A 241 -10.70 -12.99 12.06
CA ASN A 241 -11.94 -13.63 12.49
C ASN A 241 -13.20 -12.94 11.91
N GLY A 242 -13.08 -12.44 10.67
CA GLY A 242 -14.16 -11.79 9.92
C GLY A 242 -14.45 -10.34 10.29
N ILE A 243 -13.73 -9.71 11.23
CA ILE A 243 -13.85 -8.28 11.56
C ILE A 243 -12.59 -7.50 11.18
N VAL A 244 -12.73 -6.20 10.96
CA VAL A 244 -11.66 -5.33 10.44
C VAL A 244 -10.54 -5.15 11.45
N ARG A 245 -9.29 -5.24 10.99
CA ARG A 245 -8.12 -4.75 11.69
C ARG A 245 -7.77 -3.34 11.23
N GLY A 246 -7.48 -2.46 12.18
CA GLY A 246 -7.34 -1.03 11.90
C GLY A 246 -7.04 -0.20 13.14
N HIS A 247 -7.64 0.98 13.19
CA HIS A 247 -7.56 1.97 14.25
C HIS A 247 -8.80 2.88 14.13
N PHE A 248 -8.89 3.95 14.93
CA PHE A 248 -9.80 5.05 14.61
C PHE A 248 -9.13 6.39 14.86
N HIS A 249 -9.64 7.42 14.19
CA HIS A 249 -9.20 8.78 14.36
C HIS A 249 -10.23 9.58 15.13
N THR A 250 -9.77 10.59 15.86
CA THR A 250 -10.62 11.65 16.39
C THR A 250 -9.96 12.99 16.09
N ALA A 251 -10.73 13.91 15.50
CA ALA A 251 -10.25 15.22 15.14
C ALA A 251 -11.27 16.29 15.49
N CYS A 252 -10.81 17.46 15.93
CA CYS A 252 -11.65 18.64 16.11
C CYS A 252 -11.13 19.79 15.25
N ARG A 253 -11.99 20.39 14.44
CA ARG A 253 -11.70 21.59 13.66
C ARG A 253 -12.65 22.73 14.05
N MET A 254 -12.16 23.96 13.96
CA MET A 254 -13.00 25.14 14.10
C MET A 254 -13.71 25.40 12.78
N LEU A 255 -15.03 25.60 12.83
CA LEU A 255 -15.82 25.93 11.64
C LEU A 255 -15.85 27.43 11.43
N ALA A 256 -15.60 27.88 10.19
CA ALA A 256 -15.83 29.26 9.78
C ALA A 256 -17.34 29.60 9.73
N GLY A 257 -18.18 28.58 9.51
CA GLY A 257 -19.64 28.66 9.50
C GLY A 257 -20.27 27.27 9.41
N THR A 258 -21.59 27.18 9.57
CA THR A 258 -22.31 25.89 9.63
C THR A 258 -23.11 25.56 8.38
N ASN A 259 -23.05 26.42 7.36
CA ASN A 259 -23.93 26.36 6.19
C ASN A 259 -23.18 26.06 4.88
N VAL A 260 -21.86 25.92 4.93
CA VAL A 260 -21.00 25.64 3.78
C VAL A 260 -19.96 24.60 4.20
N ALA A 261 -19.56 23.74 3.27
CA ALA A 261 -18.48 22.80 3.49
C ALA A 261 -17.17 23.56 3.79
N PRO A 262 -16.46 23.25 4.88
CA PRO A 262 -15.19 23.88 5.20
C PRO A 262 -14.09 23.46 4.24
N ALA A 263 -13.09 24.34 4.08
CA ALA A 263 -11.91 24.06 3.28
C ALA A 263 -11.13 22.83 3.82
N PRO A 264 -10.54 22.01 2.93
CA PRO A 264 -9.90 20.75 3.33
C PRO A 264 -8.44 20.91 3.79
N ASP A 265 -7.79 22.04 3.47
CA ASP A 265 -6.36 22.26 3.69
C ASP A 265 -5.94 22.52 5.15
N PRO A 266 -6.74 23.15 6.04
CA PRO A 266 -6.25 23.45 7.38
C PRO A 266 -6.15 22.19 8.23
N VAL A 267 -5.02 22.03 8.92
CA VAL A 267 -4.84 20.99 9.94
C VAL A 267 -5.88 21.21 11.04
N PRO A 268 -6.58 20.16 11.51
CA PRO A 268 -7.53 20.29 12.60
C PRO A 268 -6.84 20.80 13.87
N ALA A 269 -7.57 21.57 14.68
CA ALA A 269 -7.09 22.10 15.96
C ALA A 269 -6.72 21.00 16.97
N PHE A 270 -7.25 19.79 16.77
CA PHE A 270 -6.87 18.58 17.50
C PHE A 270 -6.96 17.37 16.57
N PHE A 271 -6.02 16.44 16.70
CA PHE A 271 -6.06 15.14 16.04
C PHE A 271 -5.40 14.08 16.91
N VAL A 272 -5.97 12.89 16.94
CA VAL A 272 -5.35 11.69 17.49
C VAL A 272 -5.77 10.46 16.69
N ALA A 273 -4.84 9.52 16.51
CA ALA A 273 -5.11 8.17 16.07
C ALA A 273 -5.05 7.22 17.27
N THR A 274 -6.04 6.34 17.42
CA THR A 274 -6.11 5.35 18.49
C THR A 274 -5.85 3.95 17.94
N GLU A 275 -4.65 3.46 18.21
CA GLU A 275 -4.18 2.09 18.00
C GLU A 275 -3.62 1.61 19.34
N ASP A 276 -4.50 1.05 20.17
CA ASP A 276 -4.22 0.65 21.55
C ASP A 276 -4.07 -0.87 21.69
N SER A 277 -4.02 -1.59 20.56
CA SER A 277 -4.02 -3.05 20.47
C SER A 277 -5.22 -3.71 21.19
N LYS A 278 -6.35 -3.01 21.28
CA LYS A 278 -7.60 -3.48 21.88
C LYS A 278 -8.73 -3.53 20.84
N GLY A 279 -9.98 -3.60 21.30
CA GLY A 279 -11.15 -3.72 20.45
C GLY A 279 -11.50 -5.17 20.10
N GLY A 280 -12.53 -5.34 19.29
CA GLY A 280 -13.06 -6.64 18.92
C GLY A 280 -14.54 -6.56 18.55
N ARG A 281 -15.24 -7.68 18.71
CA ARG A 281 -16.68 -7.79 18.38
C ARG A 281 -17.58 -7.04 19.34
N THR A 282 -17.26 -7.08 20.62
CA THR A 282 -18.04 -6.42 21.67
C THR A 282 -17.79 -4.92 21.64
N PRO A 283 -18.82 -4.07 21.79
CA PRO A 283 -18.62 -2.64 22.00
C PRO A 283 -17.66 -2.37 23.15
N ASP A 284 -16.66 -1.55 22.88
CA ASP A 284 -15.81 -0.97 23.91
C ASP A 284 -15.86 0.56 23.84
N THR A 285 -15.21 1.25 24.78
CA THR A 285 -15.20 2.71 24.83
C THR A 285 -13.81 3.21 25.15
N VAL A 286 -13.35 4.18 24.36
CA VAL A 286 -12.10 4.89 24.56
C VAL A 286 -12.42 6.32 24.98
N THR A 287 -11.68 6.83 25.97
CA THR A 287 -11.75 8.23 26.37
C THR A 287 -10.67 9.02 25.62
N ILE A 288 -11.10 9.95 24.79
CA ILE A 288 -10.22 10.86 24.07
C ILE A 288 -10.04 12.13 24.89
N GLN A 289 -8.78 12.49 25.15
CA GLN A 289 -8.40 13.71 25.86
C GLN A 289 -8.10 14.80 24.84
N VAL A 290 -8.91 15.85 24.82
CA VAL A 290 -8.65 17.05 24.02
C VAL A 290 -8.02 18.09 24.94
N PRO A 291 -6.76 18.51 24.74
CA PRO A 291 -6.08 19.46 25.62
C PRO A 291 -6.76 20.84 25.69
N GLY A 292 -7.50 21.19 24.65
CA GLY A 292 -8.25 22.43 24.52
C GLY A 292 -8.36 22.83 23.05
N LEU A 293 -9.21 23.82 22.76
CA LEU A 293 -9.36 24.39 21.43
C LEU A 293 -9.03 25.88 21.45
N PRO A 294 -8.30 26.40 20.45
CA PRO A 294 -7.65 27.70 20.54
C PRO A 294 -8.58 28.90 20.31
N THR A 295 -9.64 28.71 19.53
CA THR A 295 -10.47 29.81 19.02
C THR A 295 -11.91 29.65 19.51
N ALA A 296 -12.57 30.76 19.85
CA ALA A 296 -13.99 30.76 20.14
C ALA A 296 -14.80 30.50 18.85
N GLY A 297 -15.97 29.88 18.98
CA GLY A 297 -16.83 29.54 17.85
C GLY A 297 -17.33 28.10 17.93
N THR A 298 -17.85 27.58 16.82
CA THR A 298 -18.33 26.19 16.76
C THR A 298 -17.21 25.27 16.31
N ALA A 299 -16.83 24.33 17.16
CA ALA A 299 -15.96 23.22 16.80
C ALA A 299 -16.79 22.05 16.28
N GLN A 300 -16.34 21.43 15.19
CA GLN A 300 -16.79 20.11 14.77
C GLN A 300 -15.75 19.10 15.23
N CYS A 301 -16.14 18.23 16.16
CA CYS A 301 -15.34 17.07 16.52
C CYS A 301 -15.94 15.83 15.84
N ALA A 302 -15.11 15.09 15.12
CA ALA A 302 -15.52 13.87 14.43
C ALA A 302 -14.60 12.72 14.82
N SER A 303 -15.17 11.53 14.88
CA SER A 303 -14.46 10.28 15.10
C SER A 303 -14.84 9.29 14.00
N TRP A 304 -13.87 8.55 13.48
CA TRP A 304 -14.11 7.59 12.40
C TRP A 304 -13.12 6.44 12.44
N ALA A 305 -13.59 5.23 12.16
CA ALA A 305 -12.72 4.07 12.02
C ALA A 305 -11.85 4.20 10.78
N GLY A 306 -10.62 3.70 10.87
CA GLY A 306 -9.71 3.48 9.77
C GLY A 306 -9.36 2.00 9.70
N ASP A 307 -9.39 1.39 8.52
CA ASP A 307 -8.68 0.14 8.29
C ASP A 307 -7.15 0.39 8.28
N GLY A 308 -6.35 -0.67 8.09
CA GLY A 308 -4.88 -0.55 7.99
C GLY A 308 -4.38 0.45 6.92
N SER A 309 -5.24 0.84 5.98
CA SER A 309 -4.96 1.79 4.90
C SER A 309 -5.42 3.23 5.20
N HIS A 310 -5.88 3.50 6.42
CA HIS A 310 -6.44 4.79 6.88
C HIS A 310 -7.75 5.21 6.19
N ARG A 311 -8.37 4.31 5.41
CA ARG A 311 -9.70 4.54 4.81
C ARG A 311 -10.76 4.12 5.82
N ILE A 312 -11.92 4.78 5.78
CA ILE A 312 -13.10 4.24 6.46
C ILE A 312 -13.32 2.83 5.90
N PRO A 313 -13.40 1.79 6.75
CA PRO A 313 -13.49 0.42 6.28
C PRO A 313 -14.61 0.24 5.27
N MET A 314 -14.31 -0.46 4.18
CA MET A 314 -15.27 -0.73 3.12
C MET A 314 -16.48 -1.47 3.69
N MET A 315 -17.66 -1.05 3.26
CA MET A 315 -18.94 -1.64 3.66
C MET A 315 -19.42 -2.64 2.60
N GLU A 316 -20.16 -3.67 3.01
CA GLU A 316 -20.74 -4.65 2.08
C GLU A 316 -21.80 -3.97 1.19
N ARG A 317 -22.52 -3.00 1.75
CA ARG A 317 -23.66 -2.36 1.08
C ARG A 317 -23.53 -0.84 1.15
N ALA A 318 -23.92 -0.16 0.07
CA ALA A 318 -23.87 1.28 -0.04
C ALA A 318 -24.80 2.02 0.95
N ASN A 319 -25.86 1.37 1.41
CA ASN A 319 -26.83 1.94 2.36
C ASN A 319 -26.53 1.61 3.83
N GLN A 320 -25.28 1.25 4.15
CA GLN A 320 -24.84 1.09 5.52
C GLN A 320 -24.32 2.41 6.08
N THR A 321 -24.60 2.66 7.37
CA THR A 321 -23.97 3.77 8.08
C THR A 321 -22.50 3.44 8.31
N PRO A 322 -21.56 4.28 7.85
CA PRO A 322 -20.15 4.06 8.10
C PRO A 322 -19.83 4.18 9.59
N ALA A 323 -18.70 3.59 10.01
CA ALA A 323 -18.14 3.77 11.34
C ALA A 323 -17.60 5.20 11.53
N PHE A 324 -18.49 6.16 11.61
CA PHE A 324 -18.23 7.60 11.69
C PHE A 324 -19.29 8.25 12.58
N ASP A 325 -18.88 9.22 13.39
CA ASP A 325 -19.79 10.08 14.12
C ASP A 325 -19.21 11.48 14.33
N THR A 326 -20.08 12.48 14.54
CA THR A 326 -19.66 13.87 14.73
C THR A 326 -20.56 14.61 15.71
N VAL A 327 -19.93 15.47 16.52
CA VAL A 327 -20.59 16.38 17.45
C VAL A 327 -20.16 17.83 17.18
N ARG A 328 -21.03 18.77 17.54
CA ARG A 328 -20.72 20.21 17.54
C ARG A 328 -20.58 20.69 18.97
N ILE A 329 -19.50 21.42 19.23
CA ILE A 329 -19.16 21.94 20.56
C ILE A 329 -18.99 23.45 20.43
N GLN A 330 -19.65 24.22 21.29
CA GLN A 330 -19.45 25.65 21.36
C GLN A 330 -18.21 25.98 22.20
N VAL A 331 -17.21 26.61 21.62
CA VAL A 331 -16.04 27.14 22.32
C VAL A 331 -16.30 28.60 22.66
N ARG A 332 -16.13 28.97 23.93
CA ARG A 332 -16.32 30.34 24.44
C ARG A 332 -15.00 30.92 24.92
#